data_AF-A0AB38A4U3-F1
#
_entry.id   AF-A0AB38A4U3-F1
#
_cell.length_a   1.000
_cell.length_b   1.000
_cell.length_c   1.000
_cell.angle_alpha   90.00
_cell.angle_beta   90.00
_cell.angle_gamma   90.00
#
_symmetry.space_group_name_H-M   'P 1'
#
loop_
_entity.id
_entity.type
_entity.pdbx_description
1 polymer ?
#
loop_
_entity_poly.entity_id
_entity_poly.type
_entity_poly.pdbx_seq_one_letter_code
_entity_poly.pdbx_strand_id
1 'polypeptide(L)' 'MPKIEGVTQYTCDRCKKQENVLPNDPAGDKWETIRRIDANNNEVTAILCNDCADKYRDFVLDQSYDYRRFLAGKE' A
#
# COMPACT_ATOMS: atom_id res chain seq x y z
N MET A 1 -12.43 -32.42 -3.07
CA MET A 1 -12.60 -30.95 -3.04
C MET A 1 -12.53 -30.44 -4.47
N PRO A 2 -13.48 -29.62 -4.94
CA PRO A 2 -13.36 -28.98 -6.25
C PRO A 2 -12.13 -28.08 -6.27
N LYS A 3 -11.31 -28.18 -7.34
CA LYS A 3 -10.22 -27.23 -7.58
C LYS A 3 -10.84 -25.93 -8.05
N ILE A 4 -10.64 -24.86 -7.30
CA ILE A 4 -11.04 -23.51 -7.71
C ILE A 4 -9.82 -22.90 -8.40
N GLU A 5 -9.91 -22.72 -9.70
CA GLU A 5 -8.83 -22.13 -10.50
C GLU A 5 -8.91 -20.59 -10.46
N GLY A 6 -7.76 -19.93 -10.58
CA GLY A 6 -7.69 -18.45 -10.66
C GLY A 6 -7.64 -17.69 -9.33
N VAL A 7 -7.49 -18.37 -8.19
CA VAL A 7 -7.31 -17.70 -6.89
C VAL A 7 -5.99 -16.94 -6.86
N THR A 8 -6.04 -15.64 -6.55
CA THR A 8 -4.85 -14.81 -6.31
C THR A 8 -4.66 -14.62 -4.81
N GLN A 9 -3.48 -14.97 -4.30
CA GLN A 9 -3.14 -14.72 -2.90
C GLN A 9 -2.49 -13.34 -2.76
N TYR A 10 -3.13 -12.45 -2.02
CA TYR A 10 -2.56 -11.17 -1.63
C TYR A 10 -1.87 -11.29 -0.28
N THR A 11 -0.75 -10.59 -0.12
CA THR A 11 -0.05 -10.43 1.15
C THR A 11 0.25 -8.96 1.37
N CYS A 12 -0.15 -8.43 2.53
CA CYS A 12 0.15 -7.05 2.92
C CYS A 12 1.61 -6.94 3.34
N ASP A 13 2.37 -6.09 2.68
CA ASP A 13 3.79 -5.91 2.99
C ASP A 13 4.03 -5.29 4.37
N ARG A 14 3.07 -4.50 4.87
CA ARG A 14 3.14 -3.86 6.19
C ARG A 14 2.75 -4.80 7.34
N CYS A 15 1.51 -5.32 7.33
CA CYS A 15 0.96 -6.09 8.46
C CYS A 15 0.97 -7.61 8.26
N LYS A 16 1.43 -8.10 7.11
CA LYS A 16 1.49 -9.52 6.74
C LYS A 16 0.14 -10.23 6.68
N LYS A 17 -0.98 -9.48 6.67
CA LYS A 17 -2.31 -10.02 6.37
C LYS A 17 -2.29 -10.73 5.02
N GLN A 18 -2.91 -11.91 4.95
CA GLN A 18 -3.05 -12.68 3.72
C GLN A 18 -4.52 -12.89 3.40
N GLU A 19 -4.87 -12.85 2.11
CA GLU A 19 -6.22 -13.12 1.64
C GLU A 19 -6.17 -13.79 0.27
N ASN A 20 -6.94 -14.87 0.12
CA ASN A 20 -7.13 -15.56 -1.15
C ASN A 20 -8.35 -14.95 -1.83
N VAL A 21 -8.12 -14.23 -2.92
CA VAL A 21 -9.13 -13.50 -3.66
C VAL A 21 -9.48 -14.29 -4.93
N LEU A 22 -10.77 -14.53 -5.13
CA LEU A 22 -11.27 -15.18 -6.33
C LEU A 22 -11.25 -14.22 -7.53
N PRO A 23 -11.21 -14.73 -8.78
CA PRO A 23 -11.41 -13.91 -9.95
C PRO A 23 -12.74 -13.15 -9.85
N ASN A 24 -12.71 -11.83 -10.09
CA ASN A 24 -13.86 -10.92 -9.99
C ASN A 24 -14.45 -10.76 -8.57
N ASP A 25 -13.73 -11.15 -7.53
CA ASP A 25 -14.14 -10.91 -6.15
C ASP A 25 -13.88 -9.44 -5.76
N PRO A 26 -14.89 -8.71 -5.25
CA PRO A 26 -14.70 -7.35 -4.73
C PRO A 26 -13.66 -7.23 -3.60
N ALA A 27 -13.26 -8.35 -2.97
CA ALA A 27 -12.14 -8.38 -2.05
C ALA A 27 -10.82 -7.93 -2.71
N GLY A 28 -10.66 -8.13 -4.02
CA GLY A 28 -9.51 -7.64 -4.79
C GLY A 28 -9.37 -6.12 -4.77
N ASP A 29 -10.50 -5.40 -4.80
CA ASP A 29 -10.52 -3.92 -4.78
C ASP A 29 -10.04 -3.33 -3.44
N LYS A 30 -9.91 -4.16 -2.40
CA LYS A 30 -9.42 -3.75 -1.07
C LYS A 30 -7.90 -3.76 -0.95
N TRP A 31 -7.20 -4.22 -1.99
CA TRP A 31 -5.75 -4.33 -2.04
C TRP A 31 -5.16 -3.25 -2.93
N GLU A 32 -4.27 -2.44 -2.36
CA GLU A 32 -3.69 -1.30 -3.06
C GLU A 32 -2.21 -1.53 -3.32
N THR A 33 -1.80 -1.30 -4.56
CA THR A 33 -0.37 -1.26 -4.92
C THR A 33 0.11 0.17 -4.86
N ILE A 34 0.99 0.43 -3.90
CA ILE A 34 1.65 1.72 -3.71
C ILE A 34 2.96 1.73 -4.48
N ARG A 35 3.24 2.85 -5.16
CA ARG A 35 4.53 3.12 -5.79
C ARG A 35 5.05 4.46 -5.31
N ARG A 36 6.32 4.51 -4.90
CA ARG A 36 6.97 5.71 -4.39
C ARG A 36 8.41 5.77 -4.84
N ILE A 37 8.91 6.98 -5.12
CA ILE A 37 10.34 7.24 -5.27
C ILE A 37 10.94 7.61 -3.91
N ASP A 38 12.03 6.93 -3.53
CA ASP A 38 12.77 7.22 -2.30
C ASP A 38 13.74 8.40 -2.49
N ALA A 39 14.43 8.79 -1.42
CA ALA A 39 15.41 9.90 -1.46
C ALA A 39 16.64 9.61 -2.34
N ASN A 40 16.90 8.33 -2.65
CA ASN A 40 18.00 7.88 -3.51
C ASN A 40 17.55 7.70 -4.97
N ASN A 41 16.34 8.14 -5.32
CA ASN A 41 15.73 8.01 -6.64
C ASN A 41 15.42 6.56 -7.05
N ASN A 42 15.22 5.65 -6.10
CA ASN A 42 14.77 4.28 -6.37
C ASN A 42 13.24 4.19 -6.30
N GLU A 43 12.63 3.43 -7.21
CA GLU A 43 11.21 3.06 -7.11
C GLU A 43 11.04 1.95 -6.07
N VAL A 44 10.23 2.24 -5.06
CA VAL A 44 9.79 1.30 -4.02
C VAL A 44 8.32 1.02 -4.23
N THR A 45 7.98 -0.26 -4.32
CA THR A 45 6.60 -0.74 -4.47
C THR A 45 6.20 -1.55 -3.24
N ALA A 46 4.94 -1.43 -2.82
CA ALA A 46 4.37 -2.22 -1.75
C ALA A 46 2.90 -2.54 -2.02
N ILE A 47 2.46 -3.73 -1.64
CA ILE A 47 1.05 -4.14 -1.65
C ILE A 47 0.51 -3.99 -0.23
N LEU A 48 -0.55 -3.20 -0.07
CA LEU A 48 -1.18 -2.93 1.22
C LEU A 48 -2.63 -3.38 1.23
N CYS A 49 -3.09 -3.88 2.37
CA CYS A 49 -4.53 -4.00 2.63
C CYS A 49 -5.12 -2.61 2.90
N ASN A 50 -6.44 -2.45 2.71
CA ASN A 50 -7.16 -1.19 2.89
C ASN A 50 -6.79 -0.42 4.19
N ASP A 51 -6.81 -1.07 5.37
CA ASP A 51 -6.43 -0.43 6.64
C ASP A 51 -4.99 0.12 6.64
N CYS A 52 -4.07 -0.56 5.96
CA CYS A 52 -2.67 -0.15 5.86
C CYS A 52 -2.47 0.92 4.79
N ALA A 53 -3.27 0.89 3.73
CA ALA A 53 -3.29 1.91 2.69
C ALA A 53 -3.78 3.25 3.24
N ASP A 54 -4.84 3.26 4.06
CA ASP A 54 -5.31 4.48 4.73
C ASP A 54 -4.23 5.08 5.63
N LYS A 55 -3.63 4.27 6.49
CA LYS A 55 -2.51 4.71 7.34
C LYS A 55 -1.29 5.17 6.53
N TYR A 56 -1.11 4.64 5.33
CA TYR A 56 -0.04 5.09 4.43
C TYR A 56 -0.36 6.48 3.85
N ARG A 57 -1.61 6.75 3.47
CA ARG A 57 -2.05 8.08 2.99
C ARG A 57 -1.82 9.14 4.05
N ASP A 58 -2.23 8.88 5.29
CA ASP A 58 -2.01 9.80 6.41
C ASP A 58 -0.51 10.08 6.62
N PHE A 59 0.31 9.02 6.65
CA PHE A 59 1.76 9.14 6.78
C PHE A 59 2.39 9.99 5.65
N VAL A 60 1.96 9.82 4.41
CA VAL A 60 2.48 10.59 3.27
C VAL A 60 2.03 12.05 3.33
N LEU A 61 0.81 12.32 3.80
CA LEU A 61 0.33 13.68 4.01
C LEU A 61 1.18 14.41 5.07
N ASP A 62 1.46 13.75 6.19
CA ASP A 62 2.32 14.29 7.25
C ASP A 62 3.73 14.57 6.73
N GLN A 63 4.34 13.59 6.04
CA GLN A 63 5.65 13.80 5.44
C GLN A 63 5.68 14.95 4.42
N SER A 64 4.59 15.13 3.66
CA SER A 64 4.48 16.25 2.73
C SER A 64 4.37 17.59 3.46
N TYR A 65 3.73 17.62 4.62
CA TYR A 65 3.68 18.80 5.48
C TYR A 65 5.05 19.12 6.07
N ASP A 66 5.75 18.12 6.61
CA ASP A 66 7.09 18.28 7.18
C ASP A 66 8.09 18.75 6.13
N TYR A 67 8.02 18.19 4.92
CA TYR A 67 8.84 18.61 3.80
C TYR A 67 8.62 20.10 3.45
N ARG A 68 7.37 20.56 3.44
CA ARG A 68 7.06 21.99 3.22
C ARG A 68 7.59 22.87 4.35
N ARG A 69 7.55 22.42 5.60
CA ARG A 69 8.11 23.16 6.75
C ARG A 69 9.62 23.28 6.68
N PHE A 70 10.31 22.18 6.35
CA PHE A 70 11.75 22.16 6.13
C PHE A 70 12.14 23.17 5.05
N LEU A 71 11.48 23.15 3.89
CA LEU A 71 11.73 24.12 2.83
C LEU A 71 11.45 25.58 3.24
N ALA A 72 10.52 25.79 4.17
CA ALA A 72 10.20 27.11 4.71
C ALA A 72 11.15 27.58 5.82
N GLY A 73 12.14 26.76 6.23
CA GLY A 73 13.03 27.04 7.35
C GLY A 73 12.32 27.08 8.70
N LYS A 74 11.18 26.37 8.83
CA LYS A 74 10.33 26.32 10.03
C LYS A 74 10.40 24.95 10.68
N GLU A 75 11.62 24.50 10.93
CA GLU A 75 11.92 23.22 11.61
C GLU A 75 11.42 23.27 13.05
#